data_AF-A0A8T4MIG4-F1
#
_entry.id   AF-A0A8T4MIG4-F1
#
_cell.length_a   1.000
_cell.length_b   1.000
_cell.length_c   1.000
_cell.angle_alpha   90.00
_cell.angle_beta   90.00
_cell.angle_gamma   90.00
#
_symmetry.space_group_name_H-M   'P 1'
#
loop_
_entity.id
_entity.type
_entity.pdbx_description
1 polymer ?
#
loop_
_entity_poly.entity_id
_entity_poly.type
_entity_poly.pdbx_seq_one_letter_code
_entity_poly.pdbx_strand_id
1 'polypeptide(L)'
;MKLKESVDSKTPEEMAPGYNSIKENNTTETNTITKESIKENSPETKQTSNSLFNHIEQENKIFTKKNSEGYIKLFYYYTKEEPMEIQLSEGDINEYEIHSIGGQKYYPLILGYEEAKTMREEGLFTNIGDPIKNFFGKNIVIVGVMNKTNSILDTVHLIPLTSEELN
;
A
#
# COMPACT_ATOMS: atom_id res chain seq x y z
N MET A 1 -3.19 -53.87 -2.12
CA MET A 1 -2.48 -52.69 -2.62
C MET A 1 -3.49 -51.55 -2.66
N LYS A 2 -3.39 -50.58 -1.75
CA LYS A 2 -4.36 -49.46 -1.62
C LYS A 2 -3.89 -48.32 -2.51
N LEU A 3 -4.68 -47.96 -3.52
CA LEU A 3 -4.58 -46.67 -4.20
C LEU A 3 -5.69 -45.79 -3.63
N LYS A 4 -5.29 -44.74 -2.92
CA LYS A 4 -6.12 -43.58 -2.59
C LYS A 4 -5.77 -42.52 -3.62
N GLU A 5 -6.75 -41.95 -4.29
CA GLU A 5 -6.69 -40.58 -4.82
C GLU A 5 -8.06 -40.20 -5.42
N SER A 6 -8.70 -39.21 -4.79
CA SER A 6 -9.52 -38.19 -5.44
C SER A 6 -9.94 -37.20 -4.35
N VAL A 7 -9.14 -36.15 -4.17
CA VAL A 7 -9.57 -34.97 -3.42
C VAL A 7 -10.08 -33.99 -4.46
N ASP A 8 -11.40 -33.80 -4.48
CA ASP A 8 -12.07 -32.82 -5.31
C ASP A 8 -11.53 -31.42 -5.05
N SER A 9 -11.06 -30.78 -6.12
CA SER A 9 -10.68 -29.39 -6.18
C SER A 9 -11.91 -28.51 -5.98
N LYS A 10 -11.99 -27.79 -4.86
CA LYS A 10 -12.89 -26.65 -4.72
C LYS A 10 -12.26 -25.43 -5.39
N THR A 11 -12.94 -24.92 -6.40
CA THR A 11 -12.71 -23.60 -7.00
C THR A 11 -12.98 -22.51 -5.95
N PRO A 12 -12.11 -21.50 -5.78
CA PRO A 12 -12.46 -20.30 -5.03
C PRO A 12 -13.00 -19.24 -5.99
N GLU A 13 -14.28 -19.39 -6.36
CA GLU A 13 -15.14 -18.26 -6.67
C GLU A 13 -15.83 -17.85 -5.36
N GLU A 14 -15.97 -16.55 -5.14
CA GLU A 14 -16.63 -15.91 -3.99
C GLU A 14 -15.93 -16.05 -2.64
N MET A 15 -15.21 -15.00 -2.23
CA MET A 15 -15.18 -14.54 -0.84
C MET A 15 -14.54 -13.14 -0.77
N ALA A 16 -15.39 -12.10 -0.70
CA ALA A 16 -15.18 -10.93 0.16
C ALA A 16 -16.44 -10.03 0.11
N PRO A 17 -17.22 -9.93 1.19
CA PRO A 17 -18.15 -8.82 1.38
C PRO A 17 -17.70 -7.88 2.49
N GLY A 18 -17.73 -6.56 2.22
CA GLY A 18 -18.10 -5.55 3.21
C GLY A 18 -17.04 -4.51 3.59
N TYR A 19 -16.79 -3.54 2.71
CA TYR A 19 -16.13 -2.28 3.09
C TYR A 19 -17.12 -1.29 3.71
N ASN A 20 -16.77 -0.74 4.87
CA ASN A 20 -17.25 0.57 5.33
C ASN A 20 -16.14 1.59 5.09
N SER A 21 -16.21 2.33 3.97
CA SER A 21 -15.38 3.51 3.72
C SER A 21 -16.04 4.48 2.74
N ILE A 22 -15.63 5.74 2.89
CA ILE A 22 -16.35 6.98 2.58
C ILE A 22 -16.81 7.04 1.12
N LYS A 23 -18.13 7.21 0.92
CA LYS A 23 -18.69 7.61 -0.38
C LYS A 23 -18.49 9.11 -0.56
N GLU A 24 -17.69 9.52 -1.52
CA GLU A 24 -17.68 10.91 -1.97
C GLU A 24 -19.00 11.21 -2.71
N ASN A 25 -19.81 12.09 -2.13
CA ASN A 25 -20.94 12.70 -2.80
C ASN A 25 -20.40 13.81 -3.71
N ASN A 26 -20.55 13.64 -5.02
CA ASN A 26 -20.30 14.69 -6.00
C ASN A 26 -21.34 15.82 -5.83
N THR A 27 -20.92 16.97 -5.32
CA THR A 27 -21.60 18.24 -5.55
C THR A 27 -20.62 19.25 -6.10
N THR A 28 -20.88 19.66 -7.34
CA THR A 28 -20.18 20.72 -8.06
C THR A 28 -20.43 22.05 -7.35
N GLU A 29 -19.44 22.61 -6.67
CA GLU A 29 -19.43 24.03 -6.33
C GLU A 29 -18.03 24.62 -6.55
N THR A 30 -17.93 25.43 -7.60
CA THR A 30 -16.82 26.35 -7.81
C THR A 30 -16.84 27.40 -6.71
N ASN A 31 -15.81 27.46 -5.87
CA ASN A 31 -15.54 28.63 -5.05
C ASN A 31 -14.04 28.98 -5.11
N THR A 32 -13.75 29.94 -5.97
CA THR A 32 -12.64 30.88 -5.84
C THR A 32 -12.63 31.46 -4.43
N ILE A 33 -11.59 31.19 -3.65
CA ILE A 33 -11.26 31.99 -2.47
C ILE A 33 -9.82 32.49 -2.58
N THR A 34 -9.78 33.81 -2.51
CA THR A 34 -8.69 34.76 -2.71
C THR A 34 -7.60 34.60 -1.66
N LYS A 35 -6.35 34.82 -2.09
CA LYS A 35 -5.20 35.07 -1.22
C LYS A 35 -5.45 36.37 -0.45
N GLU A 36 -5.72 36.30 0.85
CA GLU A 36 -5.23 37.23 1.88
C GLU A 36 -5.87 36.89 3.24
N SER A 37 -5.07 37.08 4.29
CA SER A 37 -5.42 37.02 5.72
C SER A 37 -5.36 35.63 6.38
N ILE A 38 -4.21 35.33 6.98
CA ILE A 38 -4.07 35.16 8.45
C ILE A 38 -2.57 35.33 8.77
N LYS A 39 -2.25 36.36 9.56
CA LYS A 39 -0.95 36.58 10.20
C LYS A 39 -0.95 35.99 11.62
N GLU A 40 0.15 35.33 11.96
CA GLU A 40 0.89 35.28 13.25
C GLU A 40 0.25 34.74 14.55
N ASN A 41 0.75 33.58 15.03
CA ASN A 41 1.67 33.46 16.19
C ASN A 41 1.55 32.09 16.92
N SER A 42 2.59 31.25 16.84
CA SER A 42 3.15 30.45 17.97
C SER A 42 4.37 29.63 17.49
N PRO A 43 5.48 29.53 18.25
CA PRO A 43 6.74 28.97 17.80
C PRO A 43 6.83 27.44 18.02
N GLU A 44 7.74 26.81 17.26
CA GLU A 44 8.24 25.43 17.44
C GLU A 44 7.26 24.26 17.20
N THR A 45 7.19 23.80 15.94
CA THR A 45 7.03 22.37 15.50
C THR A 45 6.86 22.26 13.97
N LYS A 46 7.56 23.08 13.17
CA LYS A 46 7.39 23.15 11.71
C LYS A 46 8.58 22.64 10.87
N GLN A 47 9.48 21.86 11.45
CA GLN A 47 10.69 21.43 10.73
C GLN A 47 10.66 19.97 10.21
N THR A 48 9.79 19.10 10.73
CA THR A 48 9.76 17.69 10.27
C THR A 48 8.73 17.44 9.17
N SER A 49 7.58 18.11 9.19
CA SER A 49 6.53 17.92 8.18
C SER A 49 6.97 18.42 6.80
N ASN A 50 7.59 19.59 6.73
CA ASN A 50 7.95 20.21 5.44
C ASN A 50 9.04 19.44 4.66
N SER A 51 9.87 18.65 5.33
CA SER A 51 10.93 17.89 4.65
C SER A 51 10.36 16.72 3.84
N LEU A 52 9.36 16.01 4.37
CA LEU A 52 8.73 14.91 3.65
C LEU A 52 7.89 15.45 2.48
N PHE A 53 7.08 16.50 2.71
CA PHE A 53 6.23 17.11 1.68
C PHE A 53 7.02 17.77 0.55
N ASN A 54 8.18 18.38 0.84
CA ASN A 54 9.03 18.94 -0.22
C ASN A 54 9.80 17.87 -1.00
N HIS A 55 10.03 16.69 -0.42
CA HIS A 55 10.60 15.54 -1.14
C HIS A 55 9.55 14.82 -2.00
N ILE A 56 8.27 14.93 -1.63
CA ILE A 56 7.13 14.32 -2.32
C ILE A 56 6.82 14.98 -3.67
N GLU A 57 7.15 16.26 -3.87
CA GLU A 57 6.91 16.95 -5.16
C GLU A 57 8.00 16.72 -6.22
N GLN A 58 9.17 16.21 -5.85
CA GLN A 58 10.31 16.22 -6.77
C GLN A 58 10.35 15.05 -7.74
N GLU A 59 9.70 13.92 -7.49
CA GLU A 59 9.75 12.77 -8.40
C GLU A 59 8.42 11.99 -8.35
N ASN A 60 7.94 11.47 -9.49
CA ASN A 60 6.69 10.71 -9.67
C ASN A 60 6.61 9.38 -8.87
N LYS A 61 7.03 9.37 -7.62
CA LYS A 61 7.12 8.20 -6.74
C LYS A 61 5.79 7.91 -6.08
N ILE A 62 4.93 8.91 -5.87
CA ILE A 62 3.60 8.68 -5.29
C ILE A 62 2.56 8.64 -6.41
N PHE A 63 1.74 7.60 -6.39
CA PHE A 63 0.64 7.45 -7.34
C PHE A 63 -0.55 6.72 -6.70
N THR A 64 -1.69 6.73 -7.39
CA THR A 64 -2.89 6.04 -6.93
C THR A 64 -3.44 5.10 -7.99
N LYS A 65 -4.09 4.03 -7.54
CA LYS A 65 -4.86 3.11 -8.40
C LYS A 65 -6.24 2.87 -7.78
N LYS A 66 -7.20 2.46 -8.60
CA LYS A 66 -8.50 1.98 -8.10
C LYS A 66 -8.49 0.46 -8.06
N ASN A 67 -8.93 -0.13 -6.95
CA ASN A 67 -9.16 -1.57 -6.91
C ASN A 67 -10.45 -1.94 -7.68
N SER A 68 -10.79 -3.23 -7.73
CA SER A 68 -11.99 -3.75 -8.41
C SER A 68 -13.31 -3.20 -7.87
N GLU A 69 -13.33 -2.73 -6.63
CA GLU A 69 -14.48 -2.12 -5.97
C GLU A 69 -14.56 -0.60 -6.17
N GLY A 70 -13.55 -0.02 -6.83
CA GLY A 70 -13.47 1.41 -7.13
C GLY A 70 -12.80 2.27 -6.06
N TYR A 71 -12.29 1.66 -4.97
CA TYR A 71 -11.58 2.37 -3.92
C TYR A 71 -10.19 2.80 -4.36
N ILE A 72 -9.81 4.02 -3.99
CA ILE A 72 -8.49 4.59 -4.26
C ILE A 72 -7.48 3.96 -3.29
N LYS A 73 -6.39 3.43 -3.84
CA LYS A 73 -5.24 2.89 -3.11
C LYS A 73 -4.01 3.74 -3.40
N LEU A 74 -3.25 4.07 -2.35
CA LEU A 74 -2.06 4.90 -2.41
C LEU A 74 -0.81 4.04 -2.52
N PHE A 75 0.05 4.37 -3.48
CA PHE A 75 1.31 3.69 -3.74
C PHE A 75 2.48 4.66 -3.65
N TYR A 76 3.59 4.14 -3.17
CA TYR A 76 4.89 4.79 -3.22
C TYR A 76 5.87 3.85 -3.93
N TYR A 77 6.43 4.30 -5.04
CA TYR A 77 7.53 3.67 -5.74
C TYR A 77 8.78 3.75 -4.86
N TYR A 78 9.15 2.62 -4.27
CA TYR A 78 10.29 2.52 -3.36
C TYR A 78 11.36 1.61 -3.96
N THR A 79 12.62 2.03 -3.86
CA THR A 79 13.77 1.24 -4.26
C THR A 79 14.88 1.31 -3.20
N LYS A 80 15.76 0.31 -3.18
CA LYS A 80 16.88 0.27 -2.22
C LYS A 80 17.98 1.29 -2.54
N GLU A 81 18.03 1.78 -3.78
CA GLU A 81 19.01 2.78 -4.23
C GLU A 81 18.75 4.17 -3.64
N GLU A 82 17.49 4.47 -3.32
CA GLU A 82 17.07 5.74 -2.75
C GLU A 82 16.21 5.51 -1.50
N PRO A 83 16.84 5.03 -0.40
CA PRO A 83 16.11 4.56 0.76
C PRO A 83 15.48 5.73 1.53
N MET A 84 14.16 5.68 1.66
CA MET A 84 13.44 6.35 2.74
C MET A 84 13.81 5.69 4.08
N GLU A 85 13.91 6.49 5.15
CA GLU A 85 14.03 5.95 6.51
C GLU A 85 12.66 5.40 6.94
N ILE A 86 12.55 4.08 7.02
CA ILE A 86 11.32 3.37 7.40
C ILE A 86 11.59 2.51 8.62
N GLN A 87 10.73 2.58 9.62
CA GLN A 87 10.74 1.65 10.74
C GLN A 87 9.64 0.62 10.55
N LEU A 88 10.02 -0.65 10.53
CA LEU A 88 9.09 -1.76 10.41
C LEU A 88 8.68 -2.26 11.80
N SER A 89 7.38 -2.50 12.00
CA SER A 89 6.85 -3.23 13.14
C SER A 89 6.98 -4.74 12.94
N GLU A 90 6.95 -5.19 11.68
CA GLU A 90 7.04 -6.59 11.28
C GLU A 90 7.85 -6.72 9.98
N GLY A 91 8.59 -7.82 9.85
CA GLY A 91 9.37 -8.14 8.66
C GLY A 91 10.79 -7.56 8.67
N ASP A 92 11.44 -7.57 7.52
CA ASP A 92 12.82 -7.12 7.35
C ASP A 92 12.97 -6.40 6.01
N ILE A 93 13.49 -5.17 6.06
CA ILE A 93 13.79 -4.36 4.87
C ILE A 93 14.83 -5.03 3.95
N ASN A 94 15.67 -5.91 4.50
CA ASN A 94 16.64 -6.67 3.72
C ASN A 94 15.94 -7.61 2.72
N GLU A 95 14.74 -8.11 3.05
CA GLU A 95 13.91 -8.95 2.17
C GLU A 95 13.22 -8.16 1.05
N TYR A 96 13.45 -6.83 0.96
CA TYR A 96 12.92 -5.99 -0.11
C TYR A 96 13.67 -6.20 -1.44
N GLU A 97 13.52 -7.37 -2.01
CA GLU A 97 14.02 -7.77 -3.32
C GLU A 97 12.98 -8.67 -4.03
N ILE A 98 13.14 -8.89 -5.33
CA ILE A 98 12.21 -9.77 -6.06
C ILE A 98 12.46 -11.22 -5.65
N HIS A 99 11.41 -11.87 -5.14
CA HIS A 99 11.42 -13.26 -4.69
C HIS A 99 11.08 -14.20 -5.84
N SER A 100 11.69 -15.39 -5.86
CA SER A 100 11.34 -16.48 -6.79
C SER A 100 10.69 -17.62 -6.01
N ILE A 101 9.37 -17.73 -6.11
CA ILE A 101 8.57 -18.73 -5.38
C ILE A 101 7.92 -19.66 -6.41
N GLY A 102 8.31 -20.93 -6.42
CA GLY A 102 7.79 -21.91 -7.37
C GLY A 102 8.03 -21.54 -8.83
N GLY A 103 9.16 -20.88 -9.13
CA GLY A 103 9.52 -20.43 -10.48
C GLY A 103 8.80 -19.16 -10.96
N GLN A 104 7.95 -18.54 -10.11
CA GLN A 104 7.29 -17.29 -10.41
C GLN A 104 7.94 -16.14 -9.64
N LYS A 105 8.00 -14.97 -10.27
CA LYS A 105 8.50 -13.73 -9.65
C LYS A 105 7.44 -13.13 -8.75
N TYR A 106 7.85 -12.70 -7.57
CA TYR A 106 7.04 -12.00 -6.58
C TYR A 106 7.73 -10.69 -6.20
N TYR A 107 7.05 -9.57 -6.42
CA TYR A 107 7.59 -8.25 -6.07
C TYR A 107 7.40 -8.01 -4.57
N PRO A 108 8.41 -7.45 -3.87
CA PRO A 108 8.29 -7.17 -2.45
C PRO A 108 7.29 -6.03 -2.22
N LEU A 109 6.48 -6.17 -1.19
CA LEU A 109 5.52 -5.16 -0.76
C LEU A 109 5.70 -4.88 0.73
N ILE A 110 5.86 -3.59 1.05
CA ILE A 110 5.78 -3.08 2.42
C ILE A 110 4.47 -2.32 2.55
N LEU A 111 3.75 -2.56 3.64
CA LEU A 111 2.46 -1.93 3.91
C LEU A 111 2.56 -0.90 5.03
N GLY A 112 1.84 0.20 4.88
CA GLY A 112 1.48 1.05 6.00
C GLY A 112 0.67 0.28 7.05
N TYR A 113 0.71 0.73 8.30
CA TYR A 113 0.09 0.02 9.43
C TYR A 113 -1.42 -0.24 9.25
N GLU A 114 -2.20 0.78 8.86
CA GLU A 114 -3.66 0.64 8.70
C GLU A 114 -4.02 -0.15 7.43
N GLU A 115 -3.23 -0.05 6.36
CA GLU A 115 -3.42 -0.89 5.16
C GLU A 115 -3.14 -2.37 5.49
N ALA A 116 -2.06 -2.67 6.21
CA ALA A 116 -1.76 -4.02 6.67
C ALA A 116 -2.87 -4.61 7.53
N LYS A 117 -3.41 -3.82 8.46
CA LYS A 117 -4.54 -4.21 9.28
C LYS A 117 -5.77 -4.53 8.41
N THR A 118 -6.11 -3.64 7.48
CA THR A 118 -7.26 -3.79 6.58
C THR A 118 -7.13 -5.06 5.73
N MET A 119 -5.98 -5.26 5.09
CA MET A 119 -5.72 -6.44 4.27
C MET A 119 -5.76 -7.75 5.07
N ARG A 120 -5.40 -7.74 6.37
CA ARG A 120 -5.58 -8.89 7.27
C ARG A 120 -7.03 -9.14 7.63
N GLU A 121 -7.80 -8.10 7.92
CA GLU A 121 -9.24 -8.19 8.17
C GLU A 121 -9.99 -8.77 6.96
N GLU A 122 -9.52 -8.48 5.75
CA GLU A 122 -10.01 -9.06 4.50
C GLU A 122 -9.45 -10.46 4.18
N GLY A 123 -8.50 -10.95 4.97
CA GLY A 123 -7.87 -12.26 4.74
C GLY A 123 -6.96 -12.34 3.52
N LEU A 124 -6.46 -11.20 3.02
CA LEU A 124 -5.54 -11.15 1.88
C LEU A 124 -4.14 -11.67 2.23
N PHE A 125 -3.72 -11.52 3.48
CA PHE A 125 -2.53 -12.17 4.03
C PHE A 125 -2.67 -12.34 5.55
N THR A 126 -1.83 -13.21 6.13
CA THR A 126 -1.74 -13.43 7.58
C THR A 126 -0.38 -13.01 8.11
N ASN A 127 0.70 -13.46 7.47
CA ASN A 127 2.07 -13.31 7.95
C ASN A 127 2.97 -12.60 6.92
N ILE A 128 4.08 -12.06 7.41
CA ILE A 128 5.19 -11.68 6.53
C ILE A 128 5.70 -12.93 5.80
N GLY A 129 5.99 -12.78 4.51
CA GLY A 129 6.36 -13.85 3.59
C GLY A 129 5.17 -14.43 2.81
N ASP A 130 3.93 -14.05 3.13
CA ASP A 130 2.76 -14.55 2.41
C ASP A 130 2.73 -14.02 0.96
N PRO A 131 2.59 -14.91 -0.05
CA PRO A 131 2.47 -14.51 -1.44
C PRO A 131 1.01 -14.15 -1.78
N ILE A 132 0.80 -13.00 -2.40
CA ILE A 132 -0.48 -12.58 -2.98
C ILE A 132 -0.36 -12.59 -4.50
N LYS A 133 -1.23 -13.35 -5.16
CA LYS A 133 -1.26 -13.43 -6.62
C LYS A 133 -2.18 -12.36 -7.20
N ASN A 134 -1.80 -11.86 -8.38
CA ASN A 134 -2.62 -10.93 -9.16
C ASN A 134 -3.02 -9.63 -8.42
N PHE A 135 -2.21 -9.19 -7.46
CA PHE A 135 -2.32 -7.88 -6.83
C PHE A 135 -2.01 -6.80 -7.88
N PHE A 136 -3.04 -6.09 -8.34
CA PHE A 136 -2.94 -5.11 -9.45
C PHE A 136 -2.17 -5.66 -10.67
N GLY A 137 -2.47 -6.90 -11.05
CA GLY A 137 -1.85 -7.57 -12.19
C GLY A 137 -0.43 -8.11 -11.94
N LYS A 138 0.05 -8.10 -10.70
CA LYS A 138 1.38 -8.59 -10.31
C LYS A 138 1.29 -9.57 -9.16
N ASN A 139 2.25 -10.48 -9.12
CA ASN A 139 2.45 -11.35 -7.96
C ASN A 139 3.32 -10.58 -6.96
N ILE A 140 2.88 -10.48 -5.72
CA ILE A 140 3.60 -9.75 -4.66
C ILE A 140 3.79 -10.62 -3.43
N VAL A 141 4.81 -10.32 -2.63
CA VAL A 141 5.03 -10.96 -1.35
C VAL A 141 5.14 -9.87 -0.28
N ILE A 142 4.47 -10.07 0.85
CA ILE A 142 4.52 -9.11 1.96
C ILE A 142 5.85 -9.28 2.66
N VAL A 143 6.70 -8.26 2.66
CA VAL A 143 8.03 -8.32 3.29
C VAL A 143 8.15 -7.44 4.53
N GLY A 144 7.18 -6.55 4.75
CA GLY A 144 7.14 -5.75 5.97
C GLY A 144 5.84 -4.99 6.20
N VAL A 145 5.63 -4.63 7.45
CA VAL A 145 4.60 -3.68 7.89
C VAL A 145 5.28 -2.55 8.65
N MET A 146 4.94 -1.31 8.32
CA MET A 146 5.49 -0.13 8.97
C MET A 146 4.95 0.03 10.40
N ASN A 147 5.77 0.61 11.28
CA ASN A 147 5.28 1.14 12.55
C ASN A 147 4.15 2.15 12.30
N LYS A 148 3.17 2.18 13.21
CA LYS A 148 2.09 3.17 13.15
C LYS A 148 2.66 4.58 13.30
N THR A 149 2.35 5.45 12.36
CA THR A 149 2.82 6.84 12.31
C THR A 149 1.73 7.87 12.61
N ASN A 150 0.46 7.46 12.60
CA ASN A 150 -0.72 8.34 12.61
C ASN A 150 -0.71 9.37 11.47
N SER A 151 -0.26 8.94 10.28
CA SER A 151 -0.15 9.77 9.08
C SER A 151 -0.64 9.02 7.84
N ILE A 152 -0.63 9.69 6.67
CA ILE A 152 -0.97 9.07 5.39
C ILE A 152 -0.05 7.89 5.03
N LEU A 153 1.15 7.82 5.64
CA LEU A 153 2.04 6.67 5.49
C LEU A 153 1.47 5.38 6.09
N ASP A 154 0.43 5.46 6.94
CA ASP A 154 -0.21 4.25 7.46
C ASP A 154 -1.12 3.56 6.42
N THR A 155 -1.44 4.20 5.29
CA THR A 155 -2.35 3.67 4.26
C THR A 155 -1.66 3.36 2.92
N VAL A 156 -0.32 3.37 2.89
CA VAL A 156 0.46 3.28 1.66
C VAL A 156 0.87 1.84 1.32
N HIS A 157 1.12 1.60 0.04
CA HIS A 157 1.80 0.44 -0.51
C HIS A 157 3.17 0.84 -1.03
N LEU A 158 4.26 0.40 -0.40
CA LEU A 158 5.63 0.61 -0.87
C LEU A 158 6.03 -0.55 -1.78
N ILE A 159 6.20 -0.27 -3.08
CA ILE A 159 6.41 -1.30 -4.10
C ILE A 159 7.46 -0.84 -5.14
N PRO A 160 8.33 -1.72 -5.67
CA PRO A 160 9.31 -1.33 -6.69
C PRO A 160 8.69 -1.43 -8.09
N LEU A 161 7.49 -0.87 -8.26
CA LEU A 161 6.73 -0.88 -9.49
C LEU A 161 6.09 0.49 -9.75
N THR A 162 6.15 0.96 -10.99
CA THR A 162 5.52 2.22 -11.38
C THR A 162 4.01 2.06 -11.60
N SER A 163 3.32 3.19 -11.76
CA SER A 163 1.88 3.20 -12.07
C SER A 163 1.55 2.46 -13.37
N GLU A 164 2.43 2.50 -14.37
CA GLU A 164 2.26 1.83 -15.66
C GLU A 164 2.46 0.32 -15.57
N GLU A 165 3.25 -0.16 -14.60
CA GLU A 165 3.51 -1.58 -14.41
C GLU A 165 2.39 -2.28 -13.62
N LEU A 166 1.64 -1.53 -12.82
CA LEU A 166 0.43 -1.99 -12.15
C LEU A 166 -0.79 -1.80 -13.07
N ASN A 167 -1.71 -2.77 -13.08
CA ASN A 167 -2.95 -2.69 -13.86
C ASN A 167 -3.99 -1.86 -13.12
#